data_AF-A0RY78-F1
#
_entry.id   AF-A0RY78-F1
#
_cell.length_a   1.000
_cell.length_b   1.000
_cell.length_c   1.000
_cell.angle_alpha   90.00
_cell.angle_beta   90.00
_cell.angle_gamma   90.00
#
_symmetry.space_group_name_H-M   'P 1'
#
loop_
_entity.id
_entity.type
_entity.pdbx_description
1 polymer ?
#
loop_
_entity_poly.entity_id
_entity_poly.type
_entity_poly.pdbx_seq_one_letter_code
_entity_poly.pdbx_strand_id
1 'polypeptide(L)'
;MPDPVFRQLDIDIDGGMYPTPLITYTFAGNNILDDVDRHMDADCTTTCILEFRDEDHPLIDEIYGGIRLIMYNRIEDIEMLTVRNNNLIEFDNAWSSNLDCACLDEVLPGCHLTGTVPCAPGQSICVSNAWNHMMNTYNTNQGYSSTVKP
;
A
#
# COMPACT_ATOMS: atom_id res chain seq x y z
N MET A 1 11.28 16.36 -10.97
CA MET A 1 11.99 15.85 -9.77
C MET A 1 12.60 14.50 -10.13
N PRO A 2 13.64 14.00 -9.44
CA PRO A 2 14.02 12.60 -9.60
C PRO A 2 12.84 11.69 -9.24
N ASP A 3 12.71 10.57 -9.93
CA ASP A 3 11.62 9.62 -9.69
C ASP A 3 11.72 9.08 -8.25
N PRO A 4 10.59 8.98 -7.53
CA PRO A 4 10.59 8.42 -6.19
C PRO A 4 10.92 6.94 -6.25
N VAL A 5 11.77 6.49 -5.33
CA VAL A 5 12.09 5.06 -5.13
C VAL A 5 11.06 4.46 -4.18
N PHE A 6 10.48 3.32 -4.54
CA PHE A 6 9.51 2.64 -3.69
C PHE A 6 10.18 1.62 -2.78
N ARG A 7 9.64 1.44 -1.58
CA ARG A 7 10.07 0.42 -0.62
C ARG A 7 8.87 -0.32 -0.09
N GLN A 8 8.87 -1.63 -0.22
CA GLN A 8 7.80 -2.49 0.27
C GLN A 8 8.25 -3.27 1.51
N LEU A 9 7.37 -3.47 2.48
CA LEU A 9 7.66 -4.29 3.66
C LEU A 9 7.71 -5.78 3.30
N ASP A 10 8.65 -6.53 3.88
CA ASP A 10 8.83 -7.94 3.53
C ASP A 10 7.72 -8.84 4.11
N ILE A 11 7.01 -8.41 5.16
CA ILE A 11 5.83 -9.09 5.68
C ILE A 11 4.77 -9.31 4.60
N ASP A 12 4.54 -8.31 3.75
CA ASP A 12 3.56 -8.36 2.66
C ASP A 12 4.05 -9.29 1.53
N ILE A 13 5.35 -9.55 1.45
CA ILE A 13 5.96 -10.38 0.42
C ILE A 13 6.03 -11.84 0.88
N ASP A 14 6.48 -12.06 2.11
CA ASP A 14 6.81 -13.38 2.64
C ASP A 14 5.62 -14.06 3.33
N GLY A 15 4.61 -13.29 3.75
CA GLY A 15 3.47 -13.77 4.51
C GLY A 15 3.83 -14.29 5.90
N GLY A 16 2.85 -14.85 6.61
CA GLY A 16 3.04 -15.47 7.91
C GLY A 16 2.11 -14.95 8.99
N MET A 17 2.44 -15.27 10.25
CA MET A 17 1.63 -14.93 11.42
C MET A 17 2.23 -13.75 12.19
N TYR A 18 1.39 -12.75 12.45
CA TYR A 18 1.78 -11.49 13.08
C TYR A 18 0.89 -11.23 14.29
N PRO A 19 1.35 -11.63 15.50
CA PRO A 19 0.58 -11.44 16.72
C PRO A 19 0.61 -9.98 17.18
N THR A 20 -0.56 -9.41 17.44
CA THR A 20 -0.73 -8.17 18.20
C THR A 20 -1.30 -8.49 19.59
N PRO A 21 -1.40 -7.52 20.51
CA PRO A 21 -2.00 -7.75 21.82
C PRO A 21 -3.47 -8.21 21.78
N LEU A 22 -4.18 -8.03 20.66
CA LEU A 22 -5.62 -8.27 20.53
C LEU A 22 -5.97 -9.45 19.62
N ILE A 23 -5.19 -9.69 18.56
CA ILE A 23 -5.46 -10.70 17.53
C ILE A 23 -4.16 -11.16 16.88
N THR A 24 -4.17 -12.33 16.24
CA THR A 24 -3.07 -12.76 15.36
C THR A 24 -3.53 -12.67 13.91
N TYR A 25 -2.85 -11.84 13.13
CA TYR A 25 -3.09 -11.74 11.69
C TYR A 25 -2.31 -12.82 10.95
N THR A 26 -2.89 -13.37 9.89
CA THR A 26 -2.24 -14.37 9.04
C THR A 26 -2.33 -13.96 7.59
N PHE A 27 -1.18 -13.65 6.98
CA PHE A 27 -1.09 -13.29 5.57
C PHE A 27 -0.56 -14.48 4.77
N ALA A 28 -1.04 -14.65 3.54
CA ALA A 28 -0.51 -15.67 2.64
C ALA A 28 0.82 -15.22 2.01
N GLY A 29 1.05 -13.90 1.98
CA GLY A 29 2.18 -13.28 1.32
C GLY A 29 1.96 -13.23 -0.18
N ASN A 30 3.04 -12.96 -0.92
CA ASN A 30 3.02 -12.75 -2.37
C ASN A 30 2.30 -11.49 -2.84
N ASN A 31 1.92 -10.58 -1.94
CA ASN A 31 1.36 -9.29 -2.30
C ASN A 31 2.43 -8.30 -2.81
N ILE A 32 3.22 -8.73 -3.79
CA ILE A 32 4.37 -8.01 -4.32
C ILE A 32 3.87 -6.80 -5.12
N LEU A 33 4.46 -5.62 -4.89
CA LEU A 33 4.37 -4.49 -5.82
C LEU A 33 4.99 -4.91 -7.16
N ASP A 34 4.12 -5.16 -8.14
CA ASP A 34 4.47 -5.70 -9.44
C ASP A 34 4.75 -4.60 -10.44
N ASP A 35 3.94 -3.54 -10.42
CA ASP A 35 4.06 -2.42 -11.33
C ASP A 35 3.82 -1.07 -10.64
N VAL A 36 4.46 -0.04 -11.20
CA VAL A 36 4.24 1.36 -10.84
C VAL A 36 4.12 2.16 -12.13
N ASP A 37 2.89 2.44 -12.53
CA ASP A 37 2.59 3.30 -13.67
C ASP A 37 2.59 4.78 -13.22
N ARG A 38 3.22 5.63 -14.01
CA ARG A 38 3.53 7.02 -13.63
C ARG A 38 3.05 7.99 -14.69
N HIS A 39 2.14 8.87 -14.31
CA HIS A 39 1.56 9.88 -15.17
C HIS A 39 1.97 11.26 -14.70
N MET A 40 2.73 11.99 -15.52
CA MET A 40 3.04 13.38 -15.24
C MET A 40 1.89 14.27 -15.72
N ASP A 41 1.28 15.00 -14.80
CA ASP A 41 0.16 15.88 -15.07
C ASP A 41 0.61 17.26 -15.57
N ALA A 42 -0.34 18.01 -16.14
CA ALA A 42 -0.09 19.32 -16.73
C ALA A 42 0.36 20.41 -15.71
N ASP A 43 0.10 20.20 -14.41
CA ASP A 43 0.46 21.09 -13.31
C ASP A 43 1.75 20.67 -12.57
N CYS A 44 2.55 19.81 -13.21
CA CYS A 44 3.79 19.25 -12.67
C CYS A 44 3.58 18.39 -11.42
N THR A 45 2.39 17.81 -11.24
CA THR A 45 2.21 16.66 -10.33
C THR A 45 2.55 15.35 -11.04
N THR A 46 2.71 14.30 -10.26
CA THR A 46 2.89 12.95 -10.78
C THR A 46 1.94 12.01 -10.06
N THR A 47 0.96 11.49 -10.77
CA THR A 47 0.13 10.39 -10.28
C THR A 47 0.87 9.07 -10.48
N CYS A 48 1.02 8.32 -9.40
CA CYS A 48 1.56 6.97 -9.41
C CYS A 48 0.41 6.00 -9.16
N ILE A 49 0.23 5.04 -10.06
CA ILE A 49 -0.68 3.90 -9.91
C ILE A 49 0.19 2.70 -9.56
N LEU A 50 -0.09 2.07 -8.44
CA LEU A 50 0.67 0.96 -7.88
C LEU A 50 -0.18 -0.29 -8.00
N GLU A 51 0.34 -1.30 -8.67
CA GLU A 51 -0.31 -2.60 -8.82
C GLU A 51 0.41 -3.62 -7.94
N PHE A 52 -0.33 -4.21 -7.02
CA PHE A 52 0.13 -5.29 -6.19
C PHE A 52 -0.51 -6.61 -6.63
N ARG A 53 0.29 -7.68 -6.67
CA ARG A 53 -0.14 -8.98 -7.22
C ARG A 53 -1.27 -9.67 -6.48
N ASP A 54 -1.49 -9.30 -5.23
CA ASP A 54 -2.51 -9.89 -4.38
C ASP A 54 -3.20 -8.79 -3.58
N GLU A 55 -4.17 -9.18 -2.77
CA GLU A 55 -4.73 -8.32 -1.76
C GLU A 55 -4.45 -8.84 -0.35
N ASP A 56 -4.04 -10.10 -0.17
CA ASP A 56 -3.49 -10.62 1.10
C ASP A 56 -4.45 -10.43 2.29
N HIS A 57 -5.63 -11.05 2.21
CA HIS A 57 -6.63 -10.92 3.27
C HIS A 57 -6.13 -11.61 4.57
N PRO A 58 -6.09 -10.94 5.73
CA PRO A 58 -5.42 -11.42 6.95
C PRO A 58 -6.02 -12.66 7.64
N LEU A 59 -7.09 -13.22 7.07
CA LEU A 59 -7.91 -14.26 7.71
C LEU A 59 -8.46 -15.27 6.71
N ILE A 60 -8.84 -14.84 5.51
CA ILE A 60 -9.54 -15.68 4.51
C ILE A 60 -9.03 -15.43 3.08
N ASP A 61 -7.71 -15.27 2.93
CA ASP A 61 -7.06 -14.88 1.68
C ASP A 61 -7.53 -15.64 0.43
N GLU A 62 -7.40 -16.97 0.41
CA GLU A 62 -7.83 -17.79 -0.74
C GLU A 62 -9.31 -17.61 -1.10
N ILE A 63 -10.17 -17.48 -0.09
CA ILE A 63 -11.62 -17.29 -0.29
C ILE A 63 -11.87 -15.90 -0.87
N TYR A 64 -11.18 -14.89 -0.36
CA TYR A 64 -11.36 -13.51 -0.77
C TYR A 64 -10.84 -13.25 -2.19
N GLY A 65 -9.70 -13.83 -2.57
CA GLY A 65 -9.23 -13.83 -3.95
C GLY A 65 -10.27 -14.41 -4.92
N GLY A 66 -10.94 -15.50 -4.54
CA GLY A 66 -12.05 -16.06 -5.31
C GLY A 66 -13.24 -15.09 -5.48
N ILE A 67 -13.59 -14.34 -4.43
CA ILE A 67 -14.63 -13.31 -4.48
C ILE A 67 -14.24 -12.17 -5.42
N ARG A 68 -13.00 -11.66 -5.31
CA ARG A 68 -12.48 -10.59 -6.20
C ARG A 68 -12.47 -11.01 -7.66
N LEU A 69 -12.07 -12.25 -7.97
CA LEU A 69 -12.14 -12.79 -9.33
C LEU A 69 -13.55 -12.77 -9.89
N ILE A 70 -14.57 -13.12 -9.09
CA ILE A 70 -15.96 -13.11 -9.53
C ILE A 70 -16.50 -11.69 -9.73
N MET A 71 -16.17 -10.78 -8.81
CA MET A 71 -16.74 -9.43 -8.79
C MET A 71 -16.02 -8.44 -9.71
N TYR A 72 -14.69 -8.54 -9.79
CA TYR A 72 -13.81 -7.55 -10.41
C TYR A 72 -12.92 -8.16 -11.50
N ASN A 73 -12.95 -9.48 -11.68
CA ASN A 73 -12.10 -10.20 -12.65
C ASN A 73 -10.60 -9.93 -12.46
N ARG A 74 -10.18 -9.80 -11.19
CA ARG A 74 -8.80 -9.62 -10.75
C ARG A 74 -8.62 -10.11 -9.31
N ILE A 75 -7.41 -10.45 -8.91
CA ILE A 75 -7.02 -10.64 -7.50
C ILE A 75 -6.16 -9.48 -7.00
N GLU A 76 -5.44 -8.86 -7.93
CA GLU A 76 -4.51 -7.75 -7.75
C GLU A 76 -5.19 -6.55 -7.10
N ASP A 77 -4.42 -5.81 -6.33
CA ASP A 77 -4.83 -4.52 -5.79
C ASP A 77 -4.21 -3.37 -6.56
N ILE A 78 -5.00 -2.32 -6.76
CA ILE A 78 -4.58 -1.15 -7.53
C ILE A 78 -4.82 0.07 -6.69
N GLU A 79 -3.73 0.76 -6.39
CA GLU A 79 -3.69 1.86 -5.44
C GLU A 79 -3.11 3.10 -6.14
N MET A 80 -3.51 4.31 -5.72
CA MET A 80 -2.98 5.55 -6.30
C MET A 80 -2.49 6.59 -5.28
N LEU A 81 -1.42 7.30 -5.65
CA LEU A 81 -0.96 8.51 -4.96
C LEU A 81 -0.60 9.59 -5.96
N THR A 82 -0.59 10.84 -5.49
CA THR A 82 -0.19 12.00 -6.29
C THR A 82 0.97 12.73 -5.60
N VAL A 83 2.13 12.76 -6.24
CA VAL A 83 3.28 13.56 -5.81
C VAL A 83 3.08 14.99 -6.31
N ARG A 84 2.83 15.92 -5.39
CA ARG A 84 2.60 17.33 -5.69
C ARG A 84 3.90 18.11 -5.78
N ASN A 85 3.88 19.17 -6.59
CA ASN A 85 5.04 20.05 -6.83
C ASN A 85 5.50 20.87 -5.60
N ASN A 86 4.72 20.87 -4.52
CA ASN A 86 5.00 21.55 -3.26
C ASN A 86 5.58 20.61 -2.18
N ASN A 87 6.21 19.50 -2.59
CA ASN A 87 6.81 18.51 -1.70
C ASN A 87 5.79 17.84 -0.77
N LEU A 88 4.60 17.58 -1.30
CA LEU A 88 3.56 16.79 -0.63
C LEU A 88 3.29 15.54 -1.45
N ILE A 89 3.03 14.44 -0.76
CA ILE A 89 2.39 13.26 -1.34
C ILE A 89 0.95 13.28 -0.85
N GLU A 90 0.03 13.24 -1.79
CA GLU A 90 -1.39 13.07 -1.52
C GLU A 90 -1.80 11.64 -1.79
N PHE A 91 -2.57 11.10 -0.87
CA PHE A 91 -3.25 9.83 -1.05
C PHE A 91 -4.69 10.14 -1.41
N ASP A 92 -5.05 9.95 -2.68
CA ASP A 92 -6.38 10.21 -3.19
C ASP A 92 -7.29 9.10 -2.70
N ASN A 93 -8.00 9.35 -1.59
CA ASN A 93 -9.06 8.51 -1.01
C ASN A 93 -8.99 7.04 -1.45
N ALA A 94 -7.86 6.37 -1.15
CA ALA A 94 -7.65 4.96 -1.40
C ALA A 94 -8.74 4.20 -0.63
N TRP A 95 -9.83 3.93 -1.34
CA TRP A 95 -11.10 3.43 -0.80
C TRP A 95 -11.37 2.09 -1.47
N SER A 96 -10.89 1.03 -0.85
CA SER A 96 -11.60 -0.24 -0.87
C SER A 96 -12.05 -0.51 0.57
N SER A 97 -13.36 -0.43 0.75
CA SER A 97 -14.04 -0.26 2.03
C SER A 97 -14.13 -1.55 2.85
N ASN A 98 -13.78 -1.50 4.15
CA ASN A 98 -14.63 -1.95 5.29
C ASN A 98 -14.05 -1.72 6.70
N LEU A 99 -13.15 -0.76 6.93
CA LEU A 99 -12.69 -0.34 8.28
C LEU A 99 -12.02 -1.44 9.14
N ASP A 100 -11.75 -2.61 8.56
CA ASP A 100 -11.26 -3.75 9.31
C ASP A 100 -9.86 -4.09 8.77
N CYS A 101 -8.83 -3.76 9.57
CA CYS A 101 -7.60 -4.55 9.73
C CYS A 101 -6.29 -4.29 8.94
N ALA A 102 -5.95 -3.07 8.48
CA ALA A 102 -4.52 -2.76 8.17
C ALA A 102 -3.90 -1.60 8.96
N CYS A 103 -4.70 -0.90 9.75
CA CYS A 103 -4.20 0.03 10.75
C CYS A 103 -3.95 -0.74 12.05
N LEU A 104 -2.92 -1.61 12.09
CA LEU A 104 -2.76 -2.56 13.20
C LEU A 104 -2.55 -1.91 14.58
N ASP A 105 -2.22 -0.61 14.65
CA ASP A 105 -2.20 0.14 15.92
C ASP A 105 -2.44 1.68 15.77
N GLU A 106 -2.53 2.24 14.55
CA GLU A 106 -2.64 3.71 14.35
C GLU A 106 -3.49 4.11 13.15
N VAL A 107 -4.18 5.26 13.23
CA VAL A 107 -4.88 5.89 12.11
C VAL A 107 -3.89 6.71 11.29
N LEU A 108 -3.59 6.26 10.07
CA LEU A 108 -2.60 6.89 9.19
C LEU A 108 -3.22 7.36 7.86
N PRO A 109 -2.75 8.49 7.28
CA PRO A 109 -3.08 8.88 5.90
C PRO A 109 -2.80 7.73 4.93
N GLY A 110 -3.70 7.50 3.97
CA GLY A 110 -3.59 6.38 3.02
C GLY A 110 -4.06 5.02 3.55
N CYS A 111 -4.34 4.87 4.85
CA CYS A 111 -4.99 3.66 5.41
C CYS A 111 -6.52 3.76 5.32
N HIS A 112 -7.10 4.92 5.67
CA HIS A 112 -8.56 5.14 5.67
C HIS A 112 -8.97 6.61 5.45
N LEU A 113 -8.04 7.48 5.07
CA LEU A 113 -8.24 8.93 4.99
C LEU A 113 -7.53 9.49 3.76
N THR A 114 -8.21 10.35 3.00
CA THR A 114 -7.51 11.33 2.16
C THR A 114 -6.59 12.14 3.05
N GLY A 115 -5.32 12.21 2.69
CA GLY A 115 -4.36 12.96 3.47
C GLY A 115 -3.14 13.31 2.65
N THR A 116 -2.43 14.32 3.15
CA THR A 116 -1.18 14.77 2.56
C THR A 116 -0.06 14.60 3.56
N VAL A 117 1.07 14.08 3.12
CA VAL A 117 2.29 13.96 3.92
C VAL A 117 3.43 14.74 3.26
N PRO A 118 4.25 15.46 4.04
CA PRO A 118 5.46 16.07 3.50
C PRO A 118 6.44 15.02 2.99
N CYS A 119 7.04 15.24 1.83
CA CYS A 119 8.12 14.42 1.29
C CYS A 119 9.35 15.27 1.00
N ALA A 120 10.55 14.76 1.29
CA ALA A 120 11.78 15.41 0.82
C ALA A 120 12.11 14.93 -0.61
N PRO A 121 12.69 15.79 -1.47
CA PRO A 121 13.20 15.34 -2.76
C PRO A 121 14.17 14.16 -2.62
N GLY A 122 13.89 13.05 -3.29
CA GLY A 122 14.68 11.82 -3.22
C GLY A 122 14.40 10.92 -2.00
N GLN A 123 13.44 11.27 -1.14
CA GLN A 123 12.94 10.36 -0.11
C GLN A 123 12.27 9.15 -0.77
N SER A 124 12.57 7.95 -0.27
CA SER A 124 11.83 6.75 -0.68
C SER A 124 10.39 6.82 -0.19
N ILE A 125 9.46 6.40 -1.04
CA ILE A 125 8.06 6.19 -0.67
C ILE A 125 7.95 4.76 -0.15
N CYS A 126 7.75 4.61 1.16
CA CYS A 126 7.34 3.32 1.68
C CYS A 126 5.90 3.01 1.23
N VAL A 127 5.63 1.75 0.91
CA VAL A 127 4.32 1.25 0.54
C VAL A 127 4.14 -0.11 1.18
N SER A 128 2.90 -0.43 1.50
CA SER A 128 2.50 -1.70 2.08
C SER A 128 1.05 -1.89 1.69
N ASN A 129 0.68 -3.08 1.25
CA ASN A 129 -0.70 -3.37 0.95
C ASN A 129 -1.08 -4.66 1.68
N ALA A 130 -2.19 -4.61 2.39
CA ALA A 130 -2.81 -5.79 2.98
C ALA A 130 -4.31 -5.52 3.13
N TRP A 131 -5.12 -6.43 2.61
CA TRP A 131 -6.57 -6.41 2.61
C TRP A 131 -7.18 -5.04 2.33
N ASN A 132 -7.16 -4.60 1.07
CA ASN A 132 -7.80 -3.37 0.62
C ASN A 132 -7.24 -2.09 1.30
N HIS A 133 -6.07 -2.19 1.92
CA HIS A 133 -5.56 -1.15 2.80
C HIS A 133 -4.03 -1.07 2.75
N MET A 134 -3.49 -0.05 2.08
CA MET A 134 -2.78 1.10 2.66
C MET A 134 -1.80 1.72 1.65
N MET A 135 -1.51 3.01 1.79
CA MET A 135 -0.19 3.56 1.46
C MET A 135 0.37 4.39 2.62
N ASN A 136 1.65 4.21 2.96
CA ASN A 136 2.32 5.06 3.95
C ASN A 136 3.78 5.31 3.59
N THR A 137 4.14 6.58 3.32
CA THR A 137 5.50 7.00 3.00
C THR A 137 6.54 6.81 4.11
N TYR A 138 6.10 6.46 5.32
CA TYR A 138 6.97 6.22 6.46
C TYR A 138 7.06 4.72 6.76
N ASN A 139 8.26 4.26 7.13
CA ASN A 139 8.39 2.96 7.77
C ASN A 139 7.91 3.06 9.23
N THR A 140 6.60 2.92 9.45
CA THR A 140 6.00 2.80 10.79
C THR A 140 6.29 1.43 11.42
N ASN A 141 6.75 0.49 10.61
CA ASN A 141 7.11 -0.87 10.93
C ASN A 141 8.63 -1.04 11.04
N GLN A 142 9.31 -0.14 11.78
CA GLN A 142 10.79 -0.06 11.83
C GLN A 142 11.49 -1.36 12.27
N GLY A 143 10.76 -2.31 12.86
CA GLY A 143 11.25 -3.64 13.22
C GLY A 143 11.26 -4.67 12.09
N TYR A 144 10.61 -4.36 10.95
CA TYR A 144 10.47 -5.26 9.82
C TYR A 144 11.40 -4.85 8.66
N SER A 145 11.92 -5.84 7.95
CA SER A 145 12.74 -5.63 6.77
C SER A 145 11.89 -5.15 5.58
N SER A 146 12.56 -4.58 4.58
CA SER A 146 11.90 -4.03 3.40
C SER A 146 12.75 -4.22 2.14
N THR A 147 12.07 -4.37 1.02
CA THR A 147 12.65 -4.54 -0.31
C THR A 147 12.48 -3.27 -1.15
N VAL A 148 13.55 -2.85 -1.85
CA VAL A 148 13.53 -1.69 -2.75
C VAL A 148 12.91 -2.09 -4.09
N LYS A 149 11.99 -1.26 -4.58
CA LYS A 149 11.34 -1.40 -5.89
C LYS A 149 11.61 -0.14 -6.74
N PRO A 150 12.05 -0.32 -8.00
CA PRO A 150 12.35 0.80 -8.90
C PRO A 150 11.13 1.62 -9.30
#